data_AF-A0A929MTG9-F1
#
_entry.id   AF-A0A929MTG9-F1
#
_cell.length_a   1.000
_cell.length_b   1.000
_cell.length_c   1.000
_cell.angle_alpha   90.00
_cell.angle_beta   90.00
_cell.angle_gamma   90.00
#
_symmetry.space_group_name_H-M   'P 1'
#
loop_
_entity.id
_entity.type
_entity.pdbx_description
1 polymer ?
#
loop_
_entity_poly.entity_id
_entity_poly.type
_entity_poly.pdbx_seq_one_letter_code
_entity_poly.pdbx_strand_id
1 'polypeptide(L)' 'MPTIEMARVDNRLIHGQISVRWCSKLEINTIIVINDALAQNKVQQGLLDMAVPDDYPTRYYSLQGAIDKLPNL' A
#
# COMPACT_ATOMS: atom_id res chain seq x y z
N MET A 1 6.79 -11.50 12.95
CA MET A 1 5.99 -11.77 11.74
C MET A 1 5.15 -10.53 11.49
N PRO A 2 5.07 -10.05 10.24
CA PRO A 2 4.22 -8.92 9.90
C PRO A 2 2.76 -9.25 10.24
N THR A 3 2.04 -8.28 10.80
CA THR A 3 0.60 -8.37 11.08
C THR A 3 -0.17 -7.57 10.03
N ILE A 4 -1.34 -8.07 9.64
CA ILE A 4 -2.26 -7.34 8.75
C ILE A 4 -3.29 -6.67 9.65
N GLU A 5 -3.06 -5.40 9.97
CA GLU A 5 -3.99 -4.62 10.81
C GLU A 5 -5.30 -4.26 10.06
N MET A 6 -5.23 -4.14 8.72
CA MET A 6 -6.37 -3.79 7.89
C MET A 6 -6.21 -4.30 6.46
N ALA A 7 -7.33 -4.74 5.86
CA ALA A 7 -7.49 -4.91 4.43
C ALA A 7 -8.56 -3.94 3.91
N ARG A 8 -8.28 -3.24 2.81
CA ARG A 8 -9.20 -2.24 2.22
C ARG A 8 -9.27 -2.43 0.70
N VAL A 9 -10.48 -2.42 0.16
CA VAL A 9 -10.74 -2.40 -1.29
C VAL A 9 -11.27 -1.01 -1.66
N ASP A 10 -10.52 -0.29 -2.51
CA ASP A 10 -10.89 1.02 -3.04
C ASP A 10 -10.27 1.17 -4.44
N ASN A 11 -11.07 1.54 -5.44
CA ASN A 11 -10.61 1.68 -6.83
C ASN A 11 -9.64 2.84 -7.05
N ARG A 12 -9.60 3.81 -6.12
CA ARG A 12 -8.67 4.94 -6.16
C ARG A 12 -7.35 4.64 -5.47
N LEU A 13 -7.23 3.49 -4.82
CA LEU A 13 -6.02 3.04 -4.12
C LEU A 13 -5.68 4.01 -2.98
N ILE A 14 -4.57 4.75 -3.07
CA ILE A 14 -4.19 5.78 -2.12
C ILE A 14 -4.71 7.12 -2.64
N HIS A 15 -5.56 7.79 -1.86
CA HIS A 15 -6.08 9.10 -2.24
C HIS A 15 -6.45 9.95 -1.02
N GLY A 16 -6.24 11.27 -1.17
CA GLY A 16 -6.50 12.24 -0.11
C GLY A 16 -5.79 11.89 1.18
N GLN A 17 -6.46 12.12 2.31
CA GLN A 17 -5.94 11.84 3.65
C GLN A 17 -6.52 10.56 4.27
N ILE A 18 -7.31 9.78 3.52
CA ILE A 18 -8.02 8.63 4.08
C ILE A 18 -7.06 7.50 4.46
N SER A 19 -6.12 7.14 3.57
CA SER A 19 -5.12 6.10 3.86
C SER A 19 -4.25 6.48 5.06
N VAL A 20 -3.81 7.73 5.14
CA VAL A 20 -3.00 8.27 6.25
C VAL A 20 -3.76 8.23 7.57
N ARG A 21 -5.05 8.57 7.57
CA ARG A 21 -5.90 8.49 8.78
C ARG A 21 -6.03 7.07 9.31
N TRP A 22 -6.19 6.08 8.43
CA TRP A 22 -6.19 4.68 8.86
C TRP A 22 -4.84 4.27 9.44
N CYS A 23 -3.74 4.71 8.81
CA CYS A 23 -2.41 4.38 9.30
C CYS A 23 -2.17 4.94 10.70
N SER A 24 -2.50 6.21 10.93
CA SER A 24 -2.39 6.82 12.25
C SER A 24 -3.32 6.17 13.28
N LYS A 25 -4.55 5.80 12.91
CA LYS A 25 -5.53 5.27 13.86
C LYS A 25 -5.23 3.83 14.30
N LEU A 26 -4.62 3.04 13.41
CA LEU A 26 -4.32 1.61 13.62
C LEU A 26 -2.83 1.35 13.80
N GLU A 27 -2.02 2.41 13.94
CA GLU A 27 -0.55 2.31 14.10
C GLU A 27 0.14 1.52 12.97
N ILE A 28 -0.41 1.61 11.75
CA ILE A 28 0.17 0.96 10.56
C ILE A 28 1.42 1.72 10.13
N ASN A 29 2.50 0.99 9.90
CA ASN A 29 3.80 1.55 9.52
C ASN A 29 4.20 1.26 8.06
N THR A 30 3.36 0.57 7.28
CA THR A 30 3.63 0.26 5.87
C THR A 30 2.32 0.08 5.12
N ILE A 31 2.22 0.65 3.92
CA ILE A 31 1.08 0.48 3.02
C ILE A 31 1.48 -0.46 1.90
N ILE A 32 0.70 -1.52 1.66
CA ILE A 32 0.91 -2.43 0.54
C ILE A 32 -0.29 -2.33 -0.40
N VAL A 33 -0.04 -1.97 -1.65
CA VAL A 33 -1.07 -1.91 -2.70
C VAL A 33 -0.90 -3.11 -3.61
N ILE A 34 -1.93 -3.96 -3.65
CA ILE A 34 -1.96 -5.18 -4.46
C ILE A 34 -2.82 -4.90 -5.69
N ASN A 35 -2.18 -4.66 -6.84
CA ASN A 35 -2.84 -4.38 -8.11
C ASN A 35 -1.88 -4.64 -9.28
N ASP A 36 -2.24 -5.56 -10.17
CA ASP A 36 -1.36 -6.03 -11.25
C ASP A 36 -0.95 -4.92 -12.23
N ALA A 37 -1.91 -4.05 -12.61
CA ALA A 37 -1.64 -2.95 -13.52
C ALA A 37 -0.73 -1.90 -12.88
N LEU A 38 -1.02 -1.51 -11.63
CA LEU A 38 -0.21 -0.56 -10.89
C LEU A 38 1.19 -1.10 -10.62
N ALA A 39 1.34 -2.39 -10.33
CA ALA A 39 2.64 -3.02 -10.05
C ALA A 39 3.65 -2.80 -11.20
N GLN A 40 3.17 -2.65 -12.43
CA GLN A 40 3.98 -2.38 -13.63
C GLN A 40 4.05 -0.89 -14.01
N ASN A 41 3.24 -0.02 -13.40
CA ASN A 41 3.16 1.40 -13.77
C ASN A 41 3.93 2.29 -12.79
N LYS A 42 5.21 2.56 -13.10
CA LYS A 42 6.10 3.36 -12.25
C LYS A 42 5.67 4.82 -12.09
N VAL A 43 5.08 5.41 -13.13
CA VAL A 43 4.57 6.78 -13.06
C VAL A 43 3.44 6.88 -12.04
N GLN A 44 2.49 5.94 -12.10
CA GLN A 44 1.37 5.91 -11.16
C GLN A 44 1.82 5.57 -9.74
N GLN A 45 2.80 4.68 -9.55
CA GLN A 45 3.41 4.43 -8.24
C GLN A 45 3.97 5.72 -7.63
N GLY A 46 4.78 6.47 -8.38
CA GLY A 46 5.33 7.74 -7.90
C GLY A 46 4.26 8.77 -7.54
N LEU A 47 3.17 8.85 -8.29
CA LEU A 47 2.04 9.73 -7.96
C LEU A 47 1.33 9.33 -6.65
N LEU A 48 1.24 8.03 -6.36
CA LEU A 48 0.68 7.54 -5.10
C LEU A 48 1.65 7.76 -3.94
N ASP A 49 2.95 7.61 -4.17
CA ASP A 49 3.98 7.89 -3.15
C ASP A 49 3.92 9.36 -2.71
N MET A 50 3.72 10.30 -3.65
CA MET A 50 3.52 11.72 -3.34
C MET A 50 2.26 12.01 -2.51
N ALA A 51 1.29 11.09 -2.45
CA ALA A 51 0.08 11.24 -1.66
C ALA A 51 0.23 10.76 -0.21
N VAL A 52 1.38 10.19 0.14
CA VAL A 52 1.65 9.59 1.46
C VAL A 52 2.88 10.27 2.09
N PRO A 53 2.86 10.60 3.39
CA PRO A 53 4.05 11.02 4.11
C PRO A 53 5.13 9.93 4.14
N ASP A 54 6.40 10.34 4.19
CA ASP A 54 7.57 9.43 4.18
C ASP A 54 7.58 8.42 5.35
N ASP A 55 6.87 8.72 6.45
CA ASP A 55 6.72 7.84 7.61
C ASP A 55 5.94 6.54 7.30
N TYR A 56 5.22 6.48 6.18
CA TYR A 56 4.44 5.31 5.75
C TYR A 56 4.95 4.78 4.40
N PRO A 57 6.04 3.99 4.38
CA PRO A 57 6.55 3.40 3.16
C PRO A 57 5.49 2.60 2.42
N THR A 58 5.44 2.79 1.11
CA THR A 58 4.53 2.14 0.18
C THR A 58 5.23 0.99 -0.54
N ARG A 59 4.52 -0.11 -0.77
CA ARG A 59 4.98 -1.23 -1.61
C ARG A 59 3.88 -1.62 -2.60
N TYR A 60 4.28 -1.92 -3.82
CA TYR A 60 3.37 -2.23 -4.93
C TYR A 60 3.64 -3.64 -5.44
N TYR A 61 2.62 -4.49 -5.38
CA TYR A 61 2.73 -5.88 -5.84
C TYR A 61 1.58 -6.25 -6.78
N SER A 62 1.87 -7.19 -7.68
CA SER A 62 0.82 -8.00 -8.30
C SER A 62 0.19 -8.93 -7.26
N LEU A 63 -0.96 -9.52 -7.58
CA LEU A 63 -1.57 -10.53 -6.73
C LEU A 63 -0.61 -11.68 -6.43
N GLN A 64 0.03 -12.23 -7.47
CA GLN A 64 1.01 -13.30 -7.29
C GLN A 64 2.22 -12.83 -6.47
N GLY A 65 2.75 -11.64 -6.77
CA GLY A 65 3.88 -11.09 -6.03
C GLY A 65 3.59 -10.86 -4.54
N ALA A 66 2.34 -10.55 -4.19
CA ALA A 66 1.91 -10.45 -2.80
C ALA A 66 1.87 -11.84 -2.13
N ILE A 67 1.29 -12.84 -2.78
CA ILE A 67 1.25 -14.23 -2.26
C ILE A 67 2.66 -14.74 -1.93
N ASP A 68 3.62 -14.45 -2.81
CA ASP A 68 5.00 -14.94 -2.63
C ASP A 68 5.78 -14.17 -1.55
N LYS A 69 5.53 -12.86 -1.42
CA LYS A 69 6.34 -11.96 -0.57
C LYS A 69 5.78 -11.75 0.83
N LEU A 70 4.47 -11.63 1.00
CA LEU A 70 3.86 -11.29 2.29
C LEU A 70 4.21 -12.27 3.42
N PRO A 71 4.32 -13.60 3.19
CA PRO A 71 4.71 -14.54 4.25
C PRO A 71 6.13 -14.31 4.80
N ASN A 72 7.00 -13.62 4.07
CA ASN A 72 8.42 -13.44 4.37
C ASN A 72 8.80 -11.96 4.58
N LEU A 73 7.82 -11.09 4.82
CA LEU A 73 8.00 -9.64 4.81
C LEU A 73 8.64 -9.07 6.08
#